data_AF-A0A935ZFG0-F1
#
_entry.id   AF-A0A935ZFG0-F1
#
_cell.length_a   1.000
_cell.length_b   1.000
_cell.length_c   1.000
_cell.angle_alpha   90.00
_cell.angle_beta   90.00
_cell.angle_gamma   90.00
#
_symmetry.space_group_name_H-M   'P 1'
#
loop_
_entity.id
_entity.type
_entity.pdbx_description
1 polymer ?
#
loop_
_entity_poly.entity_id
_entity_poly.type
_entity_poly.pdbx_seq_one_letter_code
_entity_poly.pdbx_strand_id
1 'polypeptide(L)'
;MVDTQILRAIARLSRTSSPATFDAIELRVAAEPAELRAAIARLSRGGLVTRRAEEVRLTMFGLAVAVASAADRARKAPRTGQRRSSSSKRLRAA
;
A
#
# COMPACT_ATOMS: atom_id res chain seq x y z
N MET A 1 3.37 -7.78 -8.66
CA MET A 1 2.75 -8.92 -7.96
C MET A 1 1.56 -8.45 -7.14
N VAL A 2 0.47 -9.21 -7.18
CA VAL A 2 -0.79 -8.91 -6.48
C VAL A 2 -0.62 -8.92 -4.95
N ASP A 3 0.23 -9.83 -4.44
CA ASP A 3 0.51 -10.02 -3.01
C ASP A 3 0.95 -8.71 -2.30
N THR A 4 1.93 -7.98 -2.85
CA THR A 4 2.40 -6.72 -2.25
C THR A 4 1.41 -5.57 -2.42
N GLN A 5 0.46 -5.67 -3.36
CA GLN A 5 -0.64 -4.73 -3.47
C GLN A 5 -1.65 -4.96 -2.33
N ILE A 6 -2.01 -6.22 -2.09
CA ILE A 6 -2.89 -6.64 -0.99
C ILE A 6 -2.30 -6.23 0.37
N LEU A 7 -1.02 -6.54 0.64
CA LEU A 7 -0.37 -6.17 1.90
C LEU A 7 -0.40 -4.66 2.14
N ARG A 8 -0.17 -3.85 1.10
CA ARG A 8 -0.25 -2.38 1.20
C ARG A 8 -1.68 -1.88 1.35
N ALA A 9 -2.66 -2.51 0.70
CA ALA A 9 -4.07 -2.17 0.84
C ALA A 9 -4.53 -2.40 2.29
N ILE A 10 -4.21 -3.56 2.87
CA ILE A 10 -4.50 -3.87 4.27
C ILE A 10 -3.81 -2.86 5.20
N ALA A 11 -2.52 -2.57 4.99
CA ALA A 11 -1.79 -1.59 5.81
C ALA A 11 -2.44 -0.19 5.77
N ARG A 12 -2.96 0.23 4.61
CA ARG A 12 -3.67 1.51 4.49
C ARG A 12 -5.01 1.51 5.21
N LEU A 13 -5.79 0.43 5.07
CA LEU A 13 -7.07 0.25 5.77
C LEU A 13 -6.88 0.27 7.29
N SER A 14 -5.86 -0.45 7.79
CA SER A 14 -5.52 -0.45 9.21
C SER A 14 -5.10 0.93 9.73
N ARG A 15 -4.46 1.77 8.90
CA ARG A 15 -4.09 3.14 9.27
C ARG A 15 -5.28 4.10 9.36
N THR A 16 -6.37 3.84 8.64
CA THR A 16 -7.58 4.68 8.65
C THR A 16 -8.66 4.12 9.57
N SER A 17 -8.30 3.20 10.49
CA SER A 17 -9.23 2.49 11.37
C SER A 17 -10.39 1.82 10.63
N SER A 18 -10.18 1.46 9.36
CA SER A 18 -11.17 0.78 8.53
C SER A 18 -10.90 -0.72 8.54
N PRO A 19 -11.92 -1.57 8.72
CA PRO A 19 -11.72 -3.02 8.69
C PRO A 19 -11.26 -3.44 7.30
N ALA A 20 -10.28 -4.34 7.26
CA ALA A 20 -9.78 -4.91 6.03
C ALA A 20 -10.62 -6.13 5.64
N THR A 21 -11.88 -5.86 5.30
CA THR A 21 -12.80 -6.86 4.75
C THR A 21 -12.38 -7.24 3.32
N PHE A 22 -12.87 -8.37 2.83
CA PHE A 22 -12.57 -8.82 1.47
C PHE A 22 -12.96 -7.77 0.43
N ASP A 23 -14.18 -7.25 0.52
CA ASP A 23 -14.72 -6.22 -0.38
C ASP A 23 -13.89 -4.93 -0.32
N ALA A 24 -13.47 -4.52 0.89
CA ALA A 24 -12.64 -3.33 1.05
C ALA A 24 -11.25 -3.49 0.40
N ILE A 25 -10.71 -4.70 0.39
CA ILE A 25 -9.44 -5.02 -0.27
C ILE A 25 -9.64 -5.07 -1.79
N GLU A 26 -10.71 -5.69 -2.27
CA GLU A 26 -11.06 -5.81 -3.69
C GLU A 26 -11.16 -4.43 -4.37
N LEU A 27 -11.81 -3.46 -3.72
CA LEU A 27 -11.90 -2.07 -4.20
C LEU A 27 -10.54 -1.38 -4.37
N ARG A 28 -9.45 -1.91 -3.80
CA ARG A 28 -8.12 -1.28 -3.75
C ARG A 28 -7.06 -2.03 -4.55
N VAL A 29 -7.36 -3.26 -4.97
CA VAL A 29 -6.42 -4.14 -5.65
C VAL A 29 -7.03 -4.53 -6.98
N ALA A 30 -6.36 -4.18 -8.09
CA ALA A 30 -6.78 -4.60 -9.42
C ALA A 30 -6.47 -6.11 -9.61
N ALA A 31 -7.40 -6.96 -9.17
CA ALA A 31 -7.33 -8.41 -9.25
C ALA A 31 -8.74 -8.99 -9.26
N GLU A 32 -8.92 -10.11 -9.97
CA GLU A 32 -10.18 -10.83 -9.96
C GLU A 32 -10.48 -11.40 -8.56
N PRO A 33 -11.76 -11.52 -8.14
CA PRO A 33 -12.11 -12.01 -6.80
C PRO A 33 -11.50 -13.38 -6.47
N ALA A 34 -11.47 -14.29 -7.44
CA ALA A 34 -10.86 -15.61 -7.27
C ALA A 34 -9.35 -15.53 -7.04
N GLU A 35 -8.65 -14.66 -7.79
CA GLU A 35 -7.22 -14.42 -7.62
C GLU A 35 -6.92 -13.79 -6.25
N LEU A 36 -7.74 -12.84 -5.82
CA LEU A 36 -7.63 -12.18 -4.52
C LEU A 36 -7.79 -13.19 -3.37
N ARG A 37 -8.79 -14.08 -3.43
CA ARG A 37 -8.97 -15.16 -2.43
C ARG A 37 -7.77 -16.09 -2.39
N ALA A 38 -7.28 -16.52 -3.55
CA ALA A 38 -6.11 -17.39 -3.65
C ALA A 38 -4.84 -16.71 -3.08
N ALA A 39 -4.66 -15.43 -3.37
CA ALA A 39 -3.54 -14.64 -2.85
C ALA A 39 -3.60 -14.47 -1.34
N ILE A 40 -4.75 -14.10 -0.78
CA ILE A 40 -4.94 -14.01 0.68
C ILE A 40 -4.69 -15.37 1.35
N ALA A 41 -5.15 -16.47 0.75
CA ALA A 41 -4.88 -17.81 1.26
C ALA A 41 -3.38 -18.18 1.23
N ARG A 42 -2.64 -17.80 0.18
CA ARG A 42 -1.16 -17.95 0.13
C ARG A 42 -0.48 -17.11 1.19
N LEU A 43 -0.82 -15.82 1.29
CA LEU A 43 -0.26 -14.90 2.28
C LEU A 43 -0.52 -15.37 3.72
N SER A 44 -1.69 -15.94 3.96
CA SER A 44 -2.06 -16.52 5.26
C SER A 44 -1.21 -17.75 5.58
N ARG A 45 -1.04 -18.66 4.61
CA ARG A 45 -0.13 -19.83 4.75
C ARG A 45 1.33 -19.41 4.97
N GLY A 46 1.75 -18.31 4.34
CA GLY A 46 3.09 -17.73 4.52
C GLY A 46 3.27 -16.89 5.79
N GLY A 47 2.28 -16.82 6.68
CA GLY A 47 2.38 -16.09 7.95
C GLY A 47 2.43 -14.56 7.81
N LEU A 48 2.06 -14.00 6.66
CA LEU A 48 2.04 -12.56 6.41
C LEU A 48 0.72 -11.91 6.84
N VAL A 49 -0.37 -12.69 6.83
CA VAL A 49 -1.69 -12.24 7.29
C VAL A 49 -2.37 -13.29 8.17
N THR A 50 -3.21 -12.83 9.07
CA THR A 50 -4.17 -13.67 9.79
C THR A 50 -5.57 -13.38 9.29
N ARG A 51 -6.34 -14.43 9.02
CA ARG A 51 -7.77 -14.33 8.67
C ARG A 51 -8.60 -14.44 9.96
N ARG A 52 -9.47 -13.47 10.19
CA ARG A 52 -10.57 -13.55 11.16
C ARG A 52 -11.88 -13.71 10.37
N ALA A 53 -13.00 -13.89 11.07
CA ALA A 53 -14.29 -14.19 10.45
C ALA A 53 -14.65 -13.22 9.31
N GLU A 54 -14.43 -11.90 9.51
CA GLU A 54 -14.83 -10.87 8.53
C GLU A 54 -13.67 -9.99 8.02
N GLU A 55 -12.46 -10.18 8.54
CA GLU A 55 -11.34 -9.28 8.26
C GLU A 55 -10.01 -10.02 8.11
N VAL A 56 -9.10 -9.39 7.35
CA VAL A 56 -7.72 -9.84 7.18
C VAL A 56 -6.79 -8.86 7.87
N ARG A 57 -5.98 -9.33 8.82
CA ARG A 57 -5.00 -8.51 9.54
C ARG A 57 -3.59 -8.86 9.12
N LEU A 58 -2.70 -7.87 9.09
CA LEU A 58 -1.28 -8.12 8.93
C LEU A 58 -0.71 -8.74 10.20
N THR A 59 0.20 -9.70 10.05
CA THR A 59 1.15 -10.02 11.13
C THR A 59 2.22 -8.93 11.20
N MET A 60 3.04 -8.94 12.26
CA MET A 60 4.19 -8.02 12.33
C MET A 60 5.14 -8.20 11.14
N PHE A 61 5.38 -9.45 10.72
CA PHE A 61 6.18 -9.74 9.54
C PHE A 61 5.52 -9.23 8.26
N GLY A 62 4.21 -9.46 8.09
CA GLY A 62 3.45 -8.92 6.95
C GLY A 62 3.46 -7.39 6.88
N LEU A 63 3.40 -6.71 8.03
CA LEU A 63 3.50 -5.26 8.10
C LEU A 63 4.88 -4.77 7.64
N ALA A 64 5.96 -5.41 8.09
CA ALA A 64 7.32 -5.06 7.65
C ALA A 64 7.47 -5.17 6.13
N VAL A 65 6.95 -6.24 5.51
CA VAL A 65 6.94 -6.42 4.06
C VAL A 65 6.09 -5.35 3.36
N ALA A 66 4.92 -5.02 3.91
CA ALA A 66 4.06 -3.97 3.37
C ALA A 66 4.79 -2.61 3.35
N VAL A 67 5.47 -2.25 4.44
CA VAL A 67 6.23 -1.00 4.58
C VAL A 67 7.43 -0.98 3.62
N ALA A 68 8.22 -2.05 3.56
CA ALA A 68 9.36 -2.16 2.65
C ALA A 68 8.93 -2.02 1.18
N SER A 69 7.83 -2.67 0.78
CA SER A 69 7.30 -2.59 -0.59
C SER A 69 6.71 -1.20 -0.93
N ALA A 70 6.25 -0.45 0.07
CA ALA A 70 5.77 0.92 -0.13
C ALA A 70 6.94 1.89 -0.35
N ALA A 71 8.02 1.76 0.44
CA ALA A 71 9.24 2.55 0.28
C ALA A 71 9.89 2.34 -1.10
N ASP A 72 9.92 1.09 -1.59
CA ASP A 72 10.46 0.80 -2.92
C ASP A 72 9.64 1.47 -4.05
N ARG A 73 8.31 1.45 -3.93
CA ARG A 73 7.43 2.16 -4.88
C ARG A 73 7.64 3.66 -4.84
N ALA A 74 7.84 4.24 -3.64
CA ALA A 74 8.10 5.67 -3.50
C ALA A 74 9.44 6.09 -4.13
N ARG A 75 10.46 5.25 -4.04
CA ARG A 75 11.76 5.50 -4.72
C ARG A 75 11.66 5.41 -6.24
N LYS A 76 10.86 4.49 -6.76
CA LYS A 76 10.68 4.26 -8.20
C LYS A 76 9.70 5.23 -8.86
N ALA A 77 8.87 5.94 -8.08
CA ALA A 77 7.98 6.95 -8.63
C ALA A 77 8.81 8.13 -9.17
N PRO A 78 8.51 8.64 -10.37
CA PRO A 78 9.21 9.80 -10.91
C PRO A 78 9.05 10.98 -9.94
N ARG A 79 10.16 11.61 -9.56
CA ARG A 79 10.17 12.82 -8.72
C ARG A 79 9.74 14.03 -9.54
N THR A 80 8.52 14.00 -10.07
CA THR A 80 7.89 15.18 -10.68
C THR A 80 7.55 16.16 -9.56
N GLY A 81 8.47 17.05 -9.21
CA GLY A 81 8.18 18.14 -8.28
C GLY A 81 9.36 18.78 -7.55
N GLN A 82 10.62 18.39 -7.78
CA GLN A 82 11.73 18.98 -7.04
C GLN A 82 12.57 19.94 -7.91
N ARG A 83 12.34 21.25 -7.67
CA ARG A 83 13.10 22.46 -8.05
C ARG A 83 12.58 23.28 -9.25
N ARG A 84 11.55 24.09 -8.97
CA ARG A 84 11.50 25.50 -9.43
C ARG A 84 11.13 26.40 -8.25
N SER A 85 12.06 26.55 -7.31
CA SER A 85 12.01 27.61 -6.30
C SER A 85 13.43 28.16 -6.13
N SER A 86 13.89 28.93 -7.10
CA SER A 86 15.00 29.85 -6.91
C SER A 86 14.94 30.94 -7.96
N SER A 87 14.84 32.17 -7.47
CA SER A 87 15.16 33.42 -8.18
C SER A 87 14.02 34.12 -8.93
N SER A 88 13.07 34.68 -8.18
CA SER A 88 12.52 36.01 -8.49
C SER A 88 12.96 37.01 -7.42
N LYS A 89 14.27 37.22 -7.32
CA LYS A 89 14.87 38.37 -6.66
C LYS A 89 15.56 39.17 -7.76
N ARG A 90 14.82 40.10 -8.37
CA ARG A 90 15.30 41.33 -9.04
C ARG A 90 14.12 41.92 -9.82
N LEU A 91 13.52 42.96 -9.25
CA LEU A 91 13.02 44.15 -9.94
C LEU A 91 12.53 45.14 -8.87
N ARG A 92 13.52 45.70 -8.16
CA ARG A 92 13.47 47.05 -7.62
C ARG A 92 14.74 47.71 -8.13
N ALA A 93 14.59 48.63 -9.08
CA ALA A 93 15.47 49.75 -9.41
C ALA A 93 15.25 50.14 -10.87
N ALA A 94 14.45 51.17 -11.10
CA ALA A 94 14.75 52.35 -11.89
C ALA A 94 13.45 53.13 -12.09
#